data_AF-A0A397EVM0-F1
#
_entry.id   AF-A0A397EVM0-F1
#
_cell.length_a   1.000
_cell.length_b   1.000
_cell.length_c   1.000
_cell.angle_alpha   90.00
_cell.angle_beta   90.00
_cell.angle_gamma   90.00
#
_symmetry.space_group_name_H-M   'P 1'
#
loop_
_entity.id
_entity.type
_entity.pdbx_description
1 polymer ?
#
loop_
_entity_poly.entity_id
_entity_poly.type
_entity_poly.pdbx_seq_one_letter_code
_entity_poly.pdbx_strand_id
1 'polypeptide(L)'
;LFTDPSLPLCIDIGCSKGLYIRDYRDKKQLTSNWNFVGVEIFEPYVVAANAATAASTSLEPKNLAYVHANINNSLETLVAGQVLGRVSLLFPDPWGCGLATEHKNKKRRLMSLSFAKRLAAAMPIDSEFYLASDYEDLALDIRSHLLATGAFDVPEEGQYKPTMTAPAMRQSYENKEKKERLLDASKGVGKIAAESGVCVVILVVD
;
A
#
# COMPACT_ATOMS: atom_id res chain seq x y z
N LEU A 1 1.94 20.15 2.06
CA LEU A 1 2.71 18.94 2.45
C LEU A 1 3.99 18.82 1.61
N PHE A 2 3.88 19.03 0.30
CA PHE A 2 4.95 18.82 -0.67
C PHE A 2 5.50 20.10 -1.29
N THR A 3 6.73 20.05 -1.80
CA THR A 3 7.34 21.14 -2.56
C THR A 3 6.61 21.38 -3.88
N ASP A 4 6.27 20.30 -4.61
CA ASP A 4 5.45 20.36 -5.83
C ASP A 4 4.20 19.48 -5.65
N PRO A 5 3.03 20.06 -5.34
CA PRO A 5 1.80 19.30 -5.17
C PRO A 5 1.18 18.83 -6.50
N SER A 6 1.70 19.23 -7.67
CA SER A 6 1.16 18.78 -8.95
C SER A 6 1.61 17.36 -9.35
N LEU A 7 2.64 16.83 -8.70
CA LEU A 7 3.16 15.50 -8.96
C LEU A 7 2.17 14.39 -8.57
N PRO A 8 2.17 13.25 -9.28
CA PRO A 8 1.37 12.08 -8.91
C PRO A 8 1.68 11.62 -7.49
N LEU A 9 0.63 11.13 -6.81
CA LEU A 9 0.68 10.73 -5.41
C LEU A 9 0.73 9.20 -5.30
N CYS A 10 1.71 8.70 -4.55
CA CYS A 10 1.76 7.33 -4.03
C CYS A 10 1.28 7.34 -2.57
N ILE A 11 0.31 6.49 -2.24
CA ILE A 11 -0.17 6.29 -0.88
C ILE A 11 0.20 4.89 -0.39
N ASP A 12 0.66 4.78 0.85
CA ASP A 12 0.82 3.51 1.58
C ASP A 12 -0.15 3.50 2.76
N ILE A 13 -1.19 2.67 2.66
CA ILE A 13 -2.27 2.58 3.64
C ILE A 13 -1.85 1.62 4.75
N GLY A 14 -1.87 2.10 6.00
CA GLY A 14 -1.38 1.33 7.15
C GLY A 14 0.15 1.22 7.12
N CYS A 15 0.83 2.33 6.87
CA CYS A 15 2.27 2.33 6.58
C CYS A 15 3.15 1.95 7.79
N SER A 16 2.58 1.76 8.99
CA SER A 16 3.31 1.47 10.22
C SER A 16 4.42 2.51 10.44
N LYS A 17 5.66 2.07 10.64
CA LYS A 17 6.86 2.93 10.79
C LYS A 17 7.31 3.63 9.50
N GLY A 18 6.60 3.45 8.38
CA GLY A 18 6.87 4.15 7.12
C GLY A 18 8.07 3.66 6.32
N LEU A 19 8.67 2.52 6.72
CA LEU A 19 9.91 2.04 6.12
C LEU A 19 9.74 1.65 4.64
N TYR A 20 8.60 1.03 4.30
CA TYR A 20 8.30 0.63 2.93
C TYR A 20 8.18 1.83 2.01
N ILE A 21 7.29 2.79 2.32
CA ILE A 21 7.04 3.91 1.41
C ILE A 21 8.28 4.80 1.26
N ARG A 22 9.13 4.90 2.29
CA ARG A 22 10.43 5.57 2.18
C ARG A 22 11.35 4.87 1.19
N ASP A 23 11.54 3.55 1.33
CA ASP A 23 12.38 2.77 0.40
C ASP A 23 11.83 2.76 -1.03
N TYR A 24 10.50 2.67 -1.18
CA TYR A 24 9.84 2.77 -2.47
C TYR A 24 10.06 4.15 -3.11
N ARG A 25 9.96 5.23 -2.31
CA ARG A 25 10.29 6.58 -2.75
C ARG A 25 11.72 6.67 -3.25
N ASP A 26 12.70 6.17 -2.48
CA ASP A 26 14.12 6.29 -2.83
C ASP A 26 14.41 5.57 -4.16
N LYS A 27 13.80 4.41 -4.38
CA LYS A 27 13.90 3.66 -5.64
C LYS A 27 13.17 4.35 -6.79
N LYS A 28 11.95 4.87 -6.56
CA LYS A 28 11.17 5.51 -7.63
C LYS A 28 11.76 6.83 -8.06
N GLN A 29 12.38 7.60 -7.17
CA GLN A 29 13.08 8.84 -7.55
C GLN A 29 14.18 8.64 -8.60
N LEU A 30 14.74 7.44 -8.70
CA LEU A 30 15.69 7.09 -9.78
C LEU A 30 15.04 7.01 -11.17
N THR A 31 13.70 7.00 -11.24
CA THR A 31 12.93 6.71 -12.46
C THR A 31 11.78 7.67 -12.74
N SER A 32 11.23 8.37 -11.72
CA SER A 32 10.09 9.28 -11.86
C SER A 32 9.95 10.23 -10.65
N ASN A 33 9.34 11.42 -10.86
CA ASN A 33 9.03 12.40 -9.81
C ASN A 33 7.62 12.22 -9.26
N TRP A 34 7.49 11.75 -8.03
CA TRP A 34 6.21 11.50 -7.34
C TRP A 34 6.23 12.10 -5.93
N ASN A 35 5.04 12.35 -5.40
CA ASN A 35 4.79 12.59 -3.99
C ASN A 35 4.42 11.28 -3.27
N PHE A 36 4.76 11.16 -2.00
CA PHE A 36 4.60 9.94 -1.21
C PHE A 36 3.95 10.25 0.14
N VAL A 37 2.88 9.53 0.48
CA VAL A 37 2.19 9.64 1.78
C VAL A 37 2.04 8.28 2.42
N GLY A 38 2.65 8.11 3.59
CA GLY A 38 2.29 7.03 4.50
C GLY A 38 1.08 7.45 5.35
N VAL A 39 0.02 6.63 5.37
CA VAL A 39 -1.17 6.87 6.18
C VAL A 39 -1.22 5.83 7.29
N GLU A 40 -1.34 6.28 8.52
CA GLU A 40 -1.34 5.40 9.69
C GLU A 40 -2.33 5.92 10.75
N ILE A 41 -3.03 5.02 11.42
CA ILE A 41 -3.99 5.34 12.49
C ILE A 41 -3.30 5.42 13.86
N PHE A 42 -2.12 4.81 14.01
CA PHE A 42 -1.33 4.88 15.24
C PHE A 42 -0.39 6.09 15.25
N GLU A 43 -0.87 7.19 15.82
CA GLU A 43 -0.18 8.48 15.87
C GLU A 43 1.31 8.44 16.29
N PRO A 44 1.75 7.64 17.28
CA PRO A 44 3.17 7.60 17.66
C PRO A 44 4.10 7.19 16.51
N TYR A 45 3.65 6.34 15.59
CA TYR A 45 4.44 5.98 14.41
C TYR A 45 4.54 7.12 13.41
N VAL A 46 3.45 7.86 13.20
CA VAL A 46 3.43 9.04 12.32
C VAL A 46 4.39 10.12 12.84
N VAL A 47 4.34 10.41 14.15
CA VAL A 47 5.22 11.40 14.77
C VAL A 47 6.69 10.99 14.63
N ALA A 48 7.03 9.73 14.92
CA ALA A 48 8.38 9.22 14.79
C ALA A 48 8.89 9.24 13.33
N ALA A 49 8.05 8.87 12.37
CA ALA A 49 8.41 8.84 10.95
C ALA A 49 8.62 10.25 10.37
N ASN A 50 7.76 11.21 10.75
CA ASN A 50 7.94 12.61 10.38
C ASN A 50 9.19 13.22 11.03
N ALA A 51 9.48 12.92 12.29
CA ALA A 51 10.70 13.36 12.96
C ALA A 51 11.96 12.81 12.27
N ALA A 52 11.97 11.53 11.92
CA ALA A 52 13.07 10.91 11.19
C ALA A 52 13.27 11.53 9.79
N THR A 53 12.17 11.90 9.11
CA THR A 53 12.22 12.56 7.80
C THR A 53 12.76 13.98 7.90
N ALA A 54 12.36 14.73 8.93
CA ALA A 54 12.87 16.08 9.18
C ALA A 54 14.36 16.10 9.55
N ALA A 55 14.87 15.02 10.15
CA ALA A 55 16.29 14.86 10.46
C ALA A 55 17.16 14.47 9.25
N SER A 56 16.57 13.92 8.18
CA SER A 56 17.29 13.68 6.93
C SER A 56 17.49 14.99 6.16
N THR A 57 18.71 15.21 5.66
CA THR A 57 19.29 16.47 5.17
C THR A 57 18.39 17.33 4.25
N SER A 58 18.44 18.64 4.45
CA SER A 58 17.50 19.67 4.00
C SER A 58 17.57 20.13 2.53
N LEU A 59 18.30 19.42 1.66
CA LEU A 59 18.52 19.85 0.26
C LEU A 59 17.59 19.17 -0.76
N GLU A 60 16.93 18.07 -0.38
CA GLU A 60 15.99 17.38 -1.26
C GLU A 60 14.59 18.02 -1.23
N PRO A 61 13.85 18.06 -2.36
CA PRO A 61 12.47 18.51 -2.37
C PRO A 61 11.65 17.64 -1.42
N LYS A 62 10.80 18.30 -0.63
CA LYS A 62 9.92 17.62 0.32
C LYS A 62 8.82 16.89 -0.45
N ASN A 63 9.01 15.59 -0.68
CA ASN A 63 8.06 14.74 -1.40
C ASN A 63 7.63 13.49 -0.61
N LEU A 64 8.02 13.37 0.66
CA LEU A 64 7.56 12.30 1.56
C LEU A 64 6.99 12.90 2.83
N ALA A 65 5.84 12.40 3.27
CA ALA A 65 5.23 12.76 4.54
C ALA A 65 4.38 11.62 5.10
N TYR A 66 4.10 11.69 6.40
CA TYR A 66 3.26 10.74 7.10
C TYR A 66 2.05 11.45 7.71
N VAL A 67 0.87 10.88 7.55
CA VAL A 67 -0.39 11.47 8.00
C VAL A 67 -1.07 10.53 8.99
N HIS A 68 -1.44 11.10 10.14
CA HIS A 68 -2.27 10.42 11.12
C HIS A 68 -3.73 10.52 10.67
N ALA A 69 -4.26 9.42 10.14
CA ALA A 69 -5.61 9.39 9.60
C ALA A 69 -6.16 7.97 9.52
N ASN A 70 -7.48 7.85 9.70
CA ASN A 70 -8.22 6.66 9.30
C ASN A 70 -8.63 6.80 7.83
N ILE A 71 -7.97 6.04 6.95
CA ILE A 71 -8.21 6.14 5.51
C ILE A 71 -9.68 5.95 5.12
N ASN A 72 -10.44 5.13 5.86
CA ASN A 72 -11.86 4.91 5.60
C ASN A 72 -12.69 6.19 5.77
N ASN A 73 -12.26 7.14 6.58
CA ASN A 73 -12.99 8.39 6.81
C ASN A 73 -12.32 9.61 6.17
N SER A 74 -11.12 9.44 5.62
CA SER A 74 -10.26 10.56 5.22
C SER A 74 -9.77 10.48 3.78
N LEU A 75 -10.11 9.44 3.01
CA LEU A 75 -9.64 9.24 1.64
C LEU A 75 -9.83 10.49 0.76
N GLU A 76 -11.06 11.00 0.65
CA GLU A 76 -11.38 12.13 -0.25
C GLU A 76 -10.64 13.39 0.14
N THR A 77 -10.59 13.70 1.43
CA THR A 77 -9.86 14.87 1.95
C THR A 77 -8.35 14.73 1.75
N LEU A 78 -7.81 13.52 1.90
CA LEU A 78 -6.38 13.24 1.76
C LEU A 78 -5.91 13.40 0.31
N VAL A 79 -6.75 13.03 -0.65
CA VAL A 79 -6.40 12.97 -2.08
C VAL A 79 -6.99 14.13 -2.89
N ALA A 80 -7.65 15.08 -2.23
CA ALA A 80 -8.29 16.21 -2.88
C ALA A 80 -7.29 17.01 -3.73
N GLY A 81 -7.57 17.13 -5.03
CA GLY A 81 -6.71 17.84 -5.98
C GLY A 81 -5.37 17.13 -6.25
N GLN A 82 -5.25 15.84 -5.93
CA GLN A 82 -4.09 15.00 -6.24
C GLN A 82 -4.49 13.89 -7.20
N VAL A 83 -3.57 13.50 -8.08
CA VAL A 83 -3.73 12.35 -8.97
C VAL A 83 -3.08 11.14 -8.29
N LEU A 84 -3.85 10.10 -7.95
CA LEU A 84 -3.27 8.89 -7.37
C LEU A 84 -2.57 8.06 -8.44
N GLY A 85 -1.25 8.04 -8.45
CA GLY A 85 -0.49 7.13 -9.31
C GLY A 85 -0.43 5.71 -8.75
N ARG A 86 -0.37 5.58 -7.41
CA ARG A 86 -0.29 4.27 -6.76
C ARG A 86 -0.91 4.26 -5.37
N VAL A 87 -1.55 3.16 -5.03
CA VAL A 87 -1.97 2.84 -3.67
C VAL A 87 -1.35 1.51 -3.29
N SER A 88 -0.68 1.46 -2.14
CA SER A 88 -0.15 0.24 -1.56
C SER A 88 -0.94 -0.12 -0.30
N LEU A 89 -1.27 -1.39 -0.16
CA LEU A 89 -1.90 -1.97 1.00
C LEU A 89 -1.13 -3.23 1.39
N LEU A 90 -0.35 -3.14 2.46
CA LEU A 90 0.61 -4.19 2.84
C LEU A 90 0.25 -4.79 4.19
N PHE A 91 0.13 -6.11 4.22
CA PHE A 91 -0.15 -6.90 5.41
C PHE A 91 -1.29 -6.30 6.27
N PRO A 92 -2.47 -6.03 5.66
CA PRO A 92 -3.60 -5.51 6.43
C PRO A 92 -4.00 -6.48 7.54
N ASP A 93 -4.51 -5.94 8.64
CA ASP A 93 -5.00 -6.73 9.76
C ASP A 93 -6.09 -7.74 9.30
N PRO A 94 -5.91 -9.05 9.53
CA PRO A 94 -6.87 -10.09 9.13
C PRO A 94 -8.16 -10.09 9.96
N TRP A 95 -8.16 -9.53 11.17
CA TRP A 95 -9.26 -9.66 12.13
C TRP A 95 -10.55 -8.91 11.73
N GLY A 96 -10.55 -8.20 10.59
CA GLY A 96 -11.71 -7.49 10.02
C GLY A 96 -12.23 -8.01 8.67
N CYS A 97 -11.51 -8.91 7.99
CA CYS A 97 -11.76 -9.27 6.59
C CYS A 97 -11.37 -10.73 6.28
N GLY A 98 -11.91 -11.27 5.19
CA GLY A 98 -11.81 -12.69 4.81
C GLY A 98 -13.17 -13.31 4.47
N LEU A 99 -13.17 -14.37 3.65
CA LEU A 99 -14.35 -15.13 3.23
C LEU A 99 -14.81 -16.08 4.35
N ALA A 100 -13.92 -16.48 5.26
CA ALA A 100 -14.28 -17.32 6.40
C ALA A 100 -15.19 -16.58 7.40
N THR A 101 -16.30 -17.22 7.77
CA THR A 101 -17.34 -16.72 8.69
C THR A 101 -16.86 -16.37 10.11
N GLU A 102 -15.64 -16.75 10.47
CA GLU A 102 -15.01 -16.49 11.76
C GLU A 102 -14.35 -15.09 11.87
N HIS A 103 -14.18 -14.39 10.74
CA HIS A 103 -13.78 -12.98 10.69
C HIS A 103 -14.97 -12.05 11.02
N LYS A 104 -15.43 -12.11 12.27
CA LYS A 104 -16.73 -11.57 12.71
C LYS A 104 -16.80 -10.04 12.83
N ASN A 105 -15.68 -9.33 12.80
CA ASN A 105 -15.67 -7.88 13.02
C ASN A 105 -15.67 -7.06 11.73
N LYS A 106 -16.82 -7.04 11.04
CA LYS A 106 -17.05 -6.17 9.87
C LYS A 106 -16.71 -4.69 10.10
N LYS A 107 -16.76 -4.23 11.36
CA LYS A 107 -16.39 -2.85 11.76
C LYS A 107 -14.89 -2.55 11.70
N ARG A 108 -14.03 -3.57 11.73
CA ARG A 108 -12.57 -3.45 11.60
C ARG A 108 -12.08 -3.73 10.18
N ARG A 109 -13.01 -4.00 9.26
CA ARG A 109 -12.70 -4.26 7.86
C ARG A 109 -12.08 -3.02 7.23
N LEU A 110 -10.81 -3.11 6.82
CA LEU A 110 -10.18 -2.04 6.09
C LEU A 110 -10.79 -1.90 4.68
N MET A 111 -10.92 -3.03 3.96
CA MET A 111 -11.45 -3.05 2.60
C MET A 111 -12.88 -3.56 2.54
N SER A 112 -13.82 -2.67 2.21
CA SER A 112 -15.19 -3.02 1.83
C SER A 112 -15.44 -2.66 0.37
N LEU A 113 -16.51 -3.18 -0.24
CA LEU A 113 -16.93 -2.73 -1.58
C LEU A 113 -17.17 -1.22 -1.65
N SER A 114 -17.70 -0.60 -0.59
CA SER A 114 -17.89 0.86 -0.56
C SER A 114 -16.57 1.62 -0.53
N PHE A 115 -15.58 1.14 0.23
CA PHE A 115 -14.23 1.71 0.21
C PHE A 115 -13.55 1.50 -1.15
N ALA A 116 -13.62 0.29 -1.72
CA ALA A 116 -13.07 -0.01 -3.03
C ALA A 116 -13.65 0.89 -4.14
N LYS A 117 -14.96 1.18 -4.12
CA LYS A 117 -15.59 2.11 -5.08
C LYS A 117 -15.09 3.54 -4.94
N ARG A 118 -14.91 4.03 -3.71
CA ARG A 118 -14.35 5.38 -3.47
C ARG A 118 -12.89 5.44 -3.88
N LEU A 119 -12.15 4.36 -3.66
CA LEU A 119 -10.77 4.24 -4.11
C LEU A 119 -10.67 4.24 -5.64
N ALA A 120 -11.50 3.46 -6.33
CA ALA A 120 -11.60 3.46 -7.79
C ALA A 120 -11.91 4.86 -8.36
N ALA A 121 -12.79 5.63 -7.72
CA ALA A 121 -13.09 6.99 -8.14
C ALA A 121 -11.91 7.96 -7.98
N ALA A 122 -10.98 7.68 -7.06
CA ALA A 122 -9.79 8.49 -6.81
C ALA A 122 -8.56 8.03 -7.61
N MET A 123 -8.60 6.83 -8.21
CA MET A 123 -7.50 6.23 -8.96
C MET A 123 -7.82 6.28 -10.47
N PRO A 124 -7.17 7.17 -11.25
CA PRO A 124 -7.38 7.21 -12.70
C PRO A 124 -6.93 5.91 -13.40
N ILE A 125 -7.18 5.88 -14.71
CA ILE A 125 -6.57 4.90 -15.61
C ILE A 125 -5.05 4.95 -15.46
N ASP A 126 -4.39 3.79 -15.58
CA ASP A 126 -2.95 3.58 -15.41
C ASP A 126 -2.40 3.73 -13.98
N SER A 127 -3.27 3.94 -12.98
CA SER A 127 -2.86 3.82 -11.57
C SER A 127 -2.49 2.38 -11.20
N GLU A 128 -1.71 2.23 -10.15
CA GLU A 128 -1.33 0.92 -9.60
C GLU A 128 -1.96 0.69 -8.22
N PHE A 129 -2.62 -0.45 -8.00
CA PHE A 129 -3.03 -0.90 -6.67
C PHE A 129 -2.17 -2.10 -6.25
N TYR A 130 -1.29 -1.92 -5.27
CA TYR A 130 -0.38 -2.96 -4.80
C TYR A 130 -0.89 -3.56 -3.49
N LEU A 131 -1.29 -4.84 -3.51
CA LEU A 131 -1.71 -5.60 -2.35
C LEU A 131 -0.66 -6.63 -1.97
N ALA A 132 -0.28 -6.67 -0.70
CA ALA A 132 0.47 -7.78 -0.11
C ALA A 132 -0.23 -8.30 1.13
N SER A 133 -0.34 -9.61 1.31
CA SER A 133 -0.85 -10.21 2.54
C SER A 133 -0.27 -11.61 2.76
N ASP A 134 -0.12 -11.95 4.03
CA ASP A 134 0.22 -13.27 4.60
C ASP A 134 -1.03 -14.14 4.87
N TYR A 135 -2.22 -13.64 4.54
CA TYR A 135 -3.48 -14.36 4.70
C TYR A 135 -4.18 -14.46 3.33
N GLU A 136 -4.16 -15.65 2.73
CA GLU A 136 -4.80 -15.88 1.43
C GLU A 136 -6.30 -15.53 1.43
N ASP A 137 -7.04 -15.94 2.46
CA ASP A 137 -8.47 -15.63 2.59
C ASP A 137 -8.76 -14.12 2.58
N LEU A 138 -7.91 -13.34 3.26
CA LEU A 138 -7.98 -11.88 3.30
C LEU A 138 -7.67 -11.28 1.92
N ALA A 139 -6.60 -11.75 1.28
CA ALA A 139 -6.21 -11.29 -0.05
C ALA A 139 -7.33 -11.55 -1.06
N LEU A 140 -7.98 -12.72 -1.01
CA LEU A 140 -9.11 -13.08 -1.88
C LEU A 140 -10.37 -12.25 -1.58
N ASP A 141 -10.68 -11.95 -0.31
CA ASP A 141 -11.78 -11.05 0.05
C ASP A 141 -11.53 -9.64 -0.53
N ILE A 142 -10.34 -9.07 -0.34
CA ILE A 142 -9.96 -7.76 -0.92
C ILE A 142 -10.06 -7.81 -2.45
N ARG A 143 -9.51 -8.86 -3.07
CA ARG A 143 -9.58 -9.10 -4.52
C ARG A 143 -11.03 -9.05 -5.02
N SER A 144 -11.95 -9.70 -4.31
CA SER A 144 -13.37 -9.73 -4.68
C SER A 144 -14.02 -8.34 -4.64
N HIS A 145 -13.67 -7.50 -3.67
CA HIS A 145 -14.18 -6.12 -3.58
C HIS A 145 -13.65 -5.26 -4.73
N LEU A 146 -12.37 -5.39 -5.08
CA LEU A 146 -11.76 -4.67 -6.21
C LEU A 146 -12.40 -5.09 -7.53
N LEU A 147 -12.53 -6.39 -7.79
CA LEU A 147 -13.21 -6.92 -8.98
C LEU A 147 -14.64 -6.41 -9.11
N ALA A 148 -15.39 -6.40 -8.01
CA ALA A 148 -16.78 -5.95 -7.99
C ALA A 148 -16.96 -4.44 -8.28
N THR A 149 -15.89 -3.65 -8.33
CA THR A 149 -15.97 -2.26 -8.81
C THR A 149 -16.02 -2.15 -10.33
N GLY A 150 -15.46 -3.12 -11.07
CA GLY A 150 -15.24 -3.04 -12.52
C GLY A 150 -14.17 -2.04 -12.97
N ALA A 151 -13.45 -1.40 -12.03
CA ALA A 151 -12.47 -0.34 -12.32
C ALA A 151 -11.00 -0.79 -12.19
N PHE A 152 -10.78 -2.01 -11.70
CA PHE A 152 -9.45 -2.58 -11.48
C PHE A 152 -9.27 -3.80 -12.39
N ASP A 153 -8.14 -3.84 -13.12
CA ASP A 153 -7.68 -5.08 -13.74
C ASP A 153 -6.89 -5.87 -12.71
N VAL A 154 -7.56 -6.90 -12.22
CA VAL A 154 -7.03 -7.80 -11.22
C VAL A 154 -6.49 -9.02 -11.94
N PRO A 155 -5.21 -9.37 -11.79
CA PRO A 155 -4.64 -10.50 -12.51
C PRO A 155 -5.45 -11.78 -12.26
N GLU A 156 -5.67 -12.52 -13.35
CA GLU A 156 -6.23 -13.87 -13.30
C GLU A 156 -5.29 -14.80 -12.50
N GLU A 157 -5.81 -15.96 -12.10
CA GLU A 157 -4.96 -17.00 -11.50
C GLU A 157 -3.81 -17.35 -12.47
N GLY A 158 -2.56 -17.12 -12.05
CA GLY A 158 -1.38 -17.23 -12.90
C GLY A 158 -0.08 -17.06 -12.13
N GLN A 159 1.06 -17.16 -12.83
CA GLN A 159 2.40 -17.15 -12.23
C GLN A 159 2.78 -15.78 -11.65
N TYR A 160 3.39 -15.79 -10.46
CA TYR A 160 3.92 -14.59 -9.81
C TYR A 160 5.11 -13.99 -10.58
N LYS A 161 5.12 -12.67 -10.75
CA LYS A 161 6.23 -11.90 -11.36
C LYS A 161 6.99 -11.09 -10.30
N PRO A 162 8.32 -10.92 -10.41
CA PRO A 162 9.06 -10.06 -9.49
C PRO A 162 8.54 -8.62 -9.53
N THR A 163 8.26 -8.03 -8.37
CA THR A 163 7.85 -6.61 -8.28
C THR A 163 9.06 -5.76 -7.87
N MET A 164 9.12 -4.48 -8.26
CA MET A 164 10.20 -3.55 -7.86
C MET A 164 10.38 -3.41 -6.33
N THR A 165 9.46 -3.97 -5.55
CA THR A 165 9.30 -3.87 -4.11
C THR A 165 9.80 -5.09 -3.34
N ALA A 166 10.33 -6.13 -4.00
CA ALA A 166 10.88 -7.32 -3.34
C ALA A 166 11.90 -7.00 -2.22
N PRO A 167 12.81 -6.01 -2.35
CA PRO A 167 13.71 -5.64 -1.25
C PRO A 167 13.04 -4.77 -0.17
N ALA A 168 11.89 -4.16 -0.45
CA ALA A 168 11.11 -3.29 0.46
C ALA A 168 10.16 -4.11 1.33
N MET A 169 9.62 -5.20 0.77
CA MET A 169 8.75 -6.21 1.41
C MET A 169 9.47 -7.07 2.46
N ARG A 170 10.72 -6.74 2.81
CA ARG A 170 11.52 -7.43 3.82
C ARG A 170 10.89 -7.27 5.21
N GLN A 171 9.81 -7.99 5.47
CA GLN A 171 9.48 -8.37 6.82
C GLN A 171 10.61 -9.29 7.29
N SER A 172 11.41 -8.74 8.18
CA SER A 172 12.20 -9.59 9.06
C SER A 172 11.24 -10.45 9.89
N TYR A 173 11.37 -11.76 9.83
CA TYR A 173 10.78 -12.62 10.85
C TYR A 173 11.84 -12.90 11.92
N GLU A 174 11.43 -12.88 13.18
CA GLU A 174 12.28 -13.37 14.26
C GLU A 174 12.21 -14.89 14.27
N ASN A 175 13.33 -15.53 13.96
CA ASN A 175 13.48 -16.94 14.29
C ASN A 175 13.60 -17.04 15.81
N LYS A 176 12.50 -17.38 16.49
CA LYS A 176 12.43 -17.46 17.96
C LYS A 176 13.42 -18.47 18.56
N GLU A 177 13.77 -19.52 17.81
CA GLU A 177 14.74 -20.53 18.25
C GLU A 177 16.18 -20.01 18.18
N LYS A 178 16.51 -19.25 17.12
CA LYS A 178 17.87 -18.74 16.89
C LYS A 178 18.11 -17.33 17.43
N LYS A 179 17.07 -16.62 17.89
CA LYS A 179 17.10 -15.18 18.23
C LYS A 179 17.71 -14.33 17.12
N GLU A 180 17.49 -14.72 15.88
CA GLU A 180 18.02 -14.05 14.70
C GLU A 180 16.91 -13.44 13.88
N ARG A 181 17.21 -12.26 13.34
CA ARG A 181 16.33 -11.50 12.48
C ARG A 181 16.67 -11.86 11.04
N LEU A 182 15.94 -12.80 10.47
CA LEU A 182 16.22 -13.33 9.13
C LEU A 182 15.43 -12.56 8.06
N LEU A 183 16.07 -12.39 6.90
CA LEU A 183 15.47 -11.78 5.72
C LEU A 183 14.89 -12.90 4.85
N ASP A 184 13.59 -12.85 4.55
CA ASP A 184 13.02 -13.75 3.57
C ASP A 184 13.19 -13.18 2.15
N ALA A 185 13.99 -13.84 1.31
CA ALA A 185 14.20 -13.45 -0.08
C ALA A 185 13.11 -13.98 -1.03
N SER A 186 12.21 -14.85 -0.56
CA SER A 186 11.13 -15.42 -1.36
C SER A 186 9.85 -14.54 -1.39
N LYS A 187 9.71 -13.57 -0.48
CA LYS A 187 8.51 -12.74 -0.26
C LYS A 187 8.33 -11.54 -1.21
N GLY A 188 8.91 -11.61 -2.42
CA GLY A 188 9.04 -10.49 -3.35
C GLY A 188 8.34 -10.65 -4.70
N VAL A 189 7.41 -11.60 -4.82
CA VAL A 189 6.83 -12.03 -6.09
C VAL A 189 5.34 -11.73 -6.10
N GLY A 190 4.86 -10.91 -7.03
CA GLY A 190 3.46 -10.49 -7.15
C GLY A 190 2.90 -10.74 -8.54
N LYS A 191 1.62 -11.08 -8.64
CA LYS A 191 0.91 -11.16 -9.91
C LYS A 191 0.69 -9.74 -10.42
N ILE A 192 1.08 -9.44 -11.66
CA ILE A 192 0.82 -8.14 -12.32
C ILE A 192 -0.18 -8.43 -13.45
N ALA A 193 -1.27 -7.67 -13.52
CA ALA A 193 -2.20 -7.78 -14.65
C ALA A 193 -1.51 -7.41 -15.98
N ALA A 194 -2.08 -7.84 -17.11
CA ALA A 194 -1.59 -7.38 -18.42
C ALA A 194 -1.89 -5.87 -18.59
N GLU A 195 -1.13 -5.16 -19.42
CA GLU A 195 -1.43 -3.76 -19.75
C GLU A 195 -2.84 -3.68 -20.37
N SER A 196 -3.78 -2.99 -19.70
CA SER A 196 -5.20 -3.05 -20.06
C SER A 196 -5.96 -1.71 -20.04
N GLY A 197 -5.28 -0.57 -19.98
CA GLY A 197 -5.94 0.75 -20.04
C GLY A 197 -6.91 1.01 -18.88
N VAL A 198 -6.70 0.35 -17.74
CA VAL A 198 -7.38 0.56 -16.44
C VAL A 198 -6.35 0.40 -15.29
N CYS A 199 -6.75 0.65 -14.04
CA CYS A 199 -5.85 0.53 -12.89
C CYS A 199 -5.35 -0.92 -12.72
N VAL A 200 -4.02 -1.11 -12.70
CA VAL A 200 -3.37 -2.43 -12.59
C VAL A 200 -3.26 -2.84 -11.12
N VAL A 201 -3.79 -4.01 -10.77
CA VAL A 201 -3.57 -4.59 -9.44
C VAL A 201 -2.32 -5.47 -9.46
N ILE A 202 -1.45 -5.24 -8.49
CA ILE A 202 -0.32 -6.09 -8.20
C ILE A 202 -0.63 -6.86 -6.92
N LEU A 203 -0.82 -8.17 -7.01
CA LEU A 203 -1.20 -9.03 -5.88
C LEU A 203 -0.05 -9.93 -5.45
N VAL A 204 0.44 -9.74 -4.24
CA VAL A 204 1.39 -10.64 -3.56
C VAL A 204 0.65 -11.37 -2.44
N VAL A 205 0.55 -12.69 -2.56
CA VAL A 205 0.07 -13.55 -1.46
C VAL A 205 1.23 -14.46 -1.10
N ASP A 206 1.64 -14.41 0.16
CA ASP A 206 2.68 -15.26 0.76
C ASP A 206 2.02 -16.49 1.41
#